data_AF-A0A922WL86-F1
#
_entry.id   AF-A0A922WL86-F1
#
_cell.length_a   1.000
_cell.length_b   1.000
_cell.length_c   1.000
_cell.angle_alpha   90.00
_cell.angle_beta   90.00
_cell.angle_gamma   90.00
#
_symmetry.space_group_name_H-M   'P 1'
#
loop_
_entity.id
_entity.type
_entity.pdbx_description
1 polymer ?
#
loop_
_entity_poly.entity_id
_entity_poly.type
_entity_poly.pdbx_seq_one_letter_code
_entity_poly.pdbx_strand_id
1 'polypeptide(L)'
;MTTFLKLVVALSLLATIGVGSGLVKAPVGEAALKNNPANIPAQQPQAGQAPESQAAEKVAPAITPVIVLEGPQEVGAESAVKQGTIVRVTGSTPSGGTVSVAVKGSGQLLRQSSLRTFKGGRPMIGALIMEYDIQTTTPGPLEITVIKQTFDLTLKPVEERYMVMVK
;
A
#
# COMPACT_ATOMS: atom_id res chain seq x y z
N MET A 1 21.68 -6.05 50.82
CA MET A 1 22.01 -6.54 49.47
C MET A 1 20.94 -6.04 48.51
N THR A 2 21.22 -5.00 47.75
CA THR A 2 20.40 -4.56 46.59
C THR A 2 21.27 -3.62 45.75
N THR A 3 22.10 -4.24 44.91
CA THR A 3 22.97 -3.57 43.95
C THR A 3 22.12 -3.21 42.73
N PHE A 4 21.79 -1.94 42.53
CA PHE A 4 21.10 -1.49 41.32
C PHE A 4 22.10 -1.21 40.19
N LEU A 5 21.82 -1.90 39.09
CA LEU A 5 22.56 -2.00 37.84
C LEU A 5 22.60 -0.64 37.12
N LYS A 6 23.82 -0.18 36.80
CA LYS A 6 24.06 1.03 35.99
C LYS A 6 23.70 0.76 34.53
N LEU A 7 22.71 1.45 33.99
CA LEU A 7 22.44 1.50 32.55
C LEU A 7 23.19 2.69 31.95
N VAL A 8 24.25 2.40 31.20
CA VAL A 8 25.01 3.37 30.39
C VAL A 8 24.36 3.42 29.01
N VAL A 9 23.68 4.51 28.69
CA VAL A 9 23.21 4.79 27.32
C VAL A 9 24.29 5.65 26.65
N ALA A 10 25.01 5.04 25.70
CA ALA A 10 25.93 5.72 24.81
C ALA A 10 25.13 6.49 23.75
N LEU A 11 25.18 7.82 23.81
CA LEU A 11 24.61 8.72 22.81
C LEU A 11 25.74 9.10 21.83
N SER A 12 25.65 8.58 20.61
CA SER A 12 26.61 8.81 19.53
C SER A 12 26.56 10.27 19.07
N LEU A 13 27.75 10.89 19.01
CA LEU A 13 28.06 12.23 18.47
C LEU A 13 27.40 12.50 17.10
N LEU A 14 26.65 13.61 16.99
CA LEU A 14 26.50 14.34 15.73
C LEU A 14 27.75 15.20 15.53
N ALA A 15 28.55 14.87 14.51
CA ALA A 15 29.66 15.70 14.08
C ALA A 15 29.15 16.84 13.20
N THR A 16 29.34 18.06 13.71
CA THR A 16 29.21 19.34 13.01
C THR A 16 30.30 19.48 11.94
N ILE A 17 29.90 19.75 10.69
CA ILE A 17 30.75 20.32 9.64
C ILE A 17 29.92 21.48 9.09
N GLY A 18 30.33 22.74 9.12
CA GLY A 18 31.64 23.29 8.85
C GLY A 18 31.51 24.16 7.60
N VAL A 19 31.53 25.48 7.81
CA VAL A 19 31.32 26.58 6.85
C VAL A 19 32.30 26.53 5.68
N GLY A 20 31.84 26.90 4.46
CA GLY A 20 32.73 27.09 3.32
C GLY A 20 32.03 27.65 2.08
N SER A 21 31.68 28.94 2.08
CA SER A 21 31.35 29.69 0.87
C SER A 21 32.63 29.90 0.06
N GLY A 22 32.81 29.12 -1.00
CA GLY A 22 33.91 29.25 -1.95
C GLY A 22 33.41 29.23 -3.39
N LEU A 23 33.47 30.41 -4.04
CA LEU A 23 33.33 30.58 -5.48
C LEU A 23 34.37 29.72 -6.22
N VAL A 24 33.95 28.76 -7.05
CA VAL A 24 34.82 28.16 -8.06
C VAL A 24 34.09 28.03 -9.40
N LYS A 25 34.73 28.64 -10.39
CA LYS A 25 34.41 28.82 -11.80
C LYS A 25 34.44 27.48 -12.54
N ALA A 26 33.39 27.13 -13.28
CA ALA A 26 33.36 25.95 -14.14
C ALA A 26 34.15 26.20 -15.44
N PRO A 27 35.05 25.30 -15.87
CA PRO A 27 35.57 25.30 -17.23
C PRO A 27 34.64 24.50 -18.16
N VAL A 28 34.29 25.12 -19.29
CA VAL A 28 33.62 24.49 -20.43
C VAL A 28 34.60 23.53 -21.09
N GLY A 29 34.27 22.24 -21.11
CA GLY A 29 35.02 21.19 -21.79
C GLY A 29 34.41 20.88 -23.15
N GLU A 30 34.94 21.51 -24.19
CA GLU A 30 34.73 21.22 -25.60
C GLU A 30 35.61 20.03 -26.00
N ALA A 31 35.03 18.90 -26.39
CA ALA A 31 35.76 17.73 -26.85
C ALA A 31 35.43 17.42 -28.32
N ALA A 32 36.38 17.87 -29.15
CA ALA A 32 36.65 17.58 -30.54
C ALA A 32 36.02 16.33 -31.18
N LEU A 33 35.28 16.59 -32.26
CA LEU A 33 35.06 15.68 -33.39
C LEU A 33 36.39 15.33 -34.07
N LYS A 34 36.68 14.04 -34.24
CA LYS A 34 37.62 13.55 -35.27
C LYS A 34 36.92 12.49 -36.12
N ASN A 35 36.72 12.87 -37.38
CA ASN A 35 36.28 12.04 -38.49
C ASN A 35 37.29 10.92 -38.78
N ASN A 36 36.79 9.72 -39.10
CA ASN A 36 37.38 8.90 -40.15
C ASN A 36 36.32 7.97 -40.77
N PRO A 37 36.14 7.95 -42.11
CA PRO A 37 35.14 7.14 -42.80
C PRO A 37 35.76 5.83 -43.33
N ALA A 38 35.18 4.69 -42.99
CA ALA A 38 35.47 3.43 -43.67
C ALA A 38 34.28 2.48 -43.64
N ASN A 39 33.57 2.44 -44.77
CA ASN A 39 33.13 1.23 -45.46
C ASN A 39 32.26 0.22 -44.69
N ILE A 40 30.93 0.32 -44.82
CA ILE A 40 30.01 -0.78 -44.50
C ILE A 40 29.34 -1.22 -45.81
N PRO A 41 29.58 -2.45 -46.31
CA PRO A 41 28.87 -2.96 -47.48
C PRO A 41 27.41 -3.27 -47.14
N ALA A 42 26.51 -2.89 -48.04
CA ALA A 42 25.10 -3.22 -47.99
C ALA A 42 24.88 -4.73 -48.10
N GLN A 43 24.29 -5.35 -47.08
CA GLN A 43 23.72 -6.70 -47.19
C GLN A 43 22.22 -6.60 -47.47
N GLN A 44 21.82 -7.26 -48.56
CA GLN A 44 20.43 -7.42 -49.03
C GLN A 44 19.57 -8.19 -48.02
N PRO A 45 18.23 -7.99 -48.01
CA PRO A 45 17.33 -8.78 -47.17
C PRO A 45 17.27 -10.23 -47.66
N GLN A 46 17.62 -11.19 -46.80
CA GLN A 46 17.36 -12.61 -47.05
C GLN A 46 15.87 -12.91 -46.84
N ALA A 47 15.23 -13.37 -47.90
CA ALA A 47 13.91 -13.98 -47.86
C ALA A 47 14.00 -15.39 -47.26
N GLY A 48 13.08 -15.70 -46.35
CA GLY A 48 12.80 -17.07 -45.93
C GLY A 48 13.36 -17.41 -44.55
N GLN A 49 12.54 -17.20 -43.52
CA GLN A 49 12.20 -18.17 -42.47
C GLN A 49 11.37 -17.44 -41.42
N ALA A 50 10.11 -17.82 -41.30
CA ALA A 50 9.26 -17.39 -40.19
C ALA A 50 9.75 -18.07 -38.91
N PRO A 51 10.10 -17.33 -37.85
CA PRO A 51 9.94 -17.83 -36.50
C PRO A 51 8.48 -17.62 -36.13
N GLU A 52 7.86 -18.69 -35.65
CA GLU A 52 6.51 -18.74 -35.11
C GLU A 52 6.22 -17.48 -34.29
N SER A 53 5.14 -16.81 -34.66
CA SER A 53 4.54 -15.78 -33.82
C SER A 53 4.25 -16.48 -32.50
N GLN A 54 5.10 -16.23 -31.50
CA GLN A 54 4.73 -16.39 -30.11
C GLN A 54 3.49 -15.53 -29.98
N ALA A 55 2.33 -16.20 -30.03
CA ALA A 55 1.09 -15.60 -29.61
C ALA A 55 1.41 -15.02 -28.24
N ALA A 56 1.46 -13.69 -28.18
CA ALA A 56 1.47 -12.98 -26.92
C ALA A 56 0.22 -13.51 -26.21
N GLU A 57 0.44 -14.47 -25.31
CA GLU A 57 -0.58 -14.92 -24.40
C GLU A 57 -0.95 -13.67 -23.65
N LYS A 58 -2.04 -13.04 -24.10
CA LYS A 58 -2.67 -11.92 -23.46
C LYS A 58 -3.08 -12.51 -22.12
N VAL A 59 -2.17 -12.44 -21.15
CA VAL A 59 -2.40 -12.81 -19.76
C VAL A 59 -3.65 -12.06 -19.40
N ALA A 60 -4.77 -12.78 -19.37
CA ALA A 60 -6.02 -12.21 -18.90
C ALA A 60 -5.70 -11.64 -17.52
N PRO A 61 -6.05 -10.37 -17.24
CA PRO A 61 -5.75 -9.79 -15.94
C PRO A 61 -6.32 -10.75 -14.90
N ALA A 62 -5.44 -11.31 -14.06
CA ALA A 62 -5.86 -12.20 -13.00
C ALA A 62 -6.86 -11.43 -12.13
N ILE A 63 -8.13 -11.79 -12.23
CA ILE A 63 -9.19 -11.10 -11.50
C ILE A 63 -9.06 -11.55 -10.05
N THR A 64 -8.41 -10.73 -9.22
CA THR A 64 -8.36 -10.96 -7.79
C THR A 64 -9.78 -10.77 -7.22
N PRO A 65 -10.38 -11.81 -6.59
CA PRO A 65 -11.71 -11.68 -6.03
C PRO A 65 -11.70 -10.66 -4.89
N VAL A 66 -12.71 -9.80 -4.85
CA VAL A 66 -12.95 -8.84 -3.77
C VAL A 66 -14.25 -9.23 -3.07
N ILE A 67 -14.19 -9.43 -1.75
CA ILE A 67 -15.34 -9.71 -0.90
C ILE A 67 -15.57 -8.50 0.00
N VAL A 68 -16.77 -7.94 0.01
CA VAL A 68 -17.14 -6.82 0.89
C VAL A 68 -17.84 -7.38 2.12
N LEU A 69 -17.38 -7.01 3.32
CA LEU A 69 -18.05 -7.36 4.56
C LEU A 69 -18.92 -6.19 5.02
N GLU A 70 -20.19 -6.49 5.29
CA GLU A 70 -21.18 -5.51 5.76
C GLU A 70 -21.51 -5.75 7.23
N GLY A 71 -21.23 -4.75 8.08
CA GLY A 71 -21.57 -4.74 9.49
C GLY A 71 -20.77 -5.71 10.37
N PRO A 72 -20.81 -5.54 11.70
CA PRO A 72 -20.08 -6.41 12.62
C PRO A 72 -20.55 -7.86 12.45
N GLN A 73 -19.61 -8.73 12.09
CA GLN A 73 -19.86 -10.10 11.71
C GLN A 73 -18.95 -11.01 12.56
N GLU A 74 -19.52 -11.60 13.60
CA GLU A 74 -18.93 -12.78 14.25
C GLU A 74 -19.28 -14.02 13.43
N VAL A 75 -18.70 -14.16 12.23
CA VAL A 75 -18.96 -15.37 11.45
C VAL A 75 -17.99 -16.46 11.90
N GLY A 76 -18.55 -17.55 12.39
CA GLY A 76 -17.86 -18.83 12.47
C GLY A 76 -17.46 -19.33 11.07
N ALA A 77 -17.06 -20.60 10.96
CA ALA A 77 -16.44 -21.23 9.79
C ALA A 77 -17.19 -21.14 8.43
N GLU A 78 -18.33 -20.46 8.36
CA GLU A 78 -19.15 -20.23 7.17
C GLU A 78 -18.64 -19.07 6.28
N SER A 79 -17.92 -18.08 6.82
CA SER A 79 -17.24 -17.05 6.01
C SER A 79 -15.83 -17.47 5.63
N ALA A 80 -15.73 -18.60 4.92
CA ALA A 80 -14.45 -19.07 4.42
C ALA A 80 -14.06 -18.38 3.11
N VAL A 81 -12.88 -17.77 3.07
CA VAL A 81 -12.34 -17.08 1.89
C VAL A 81 -11.06 -17.76 1.41
N LYS A 82 -10.79 -17.73 0.11
CA LYS A 82 -9.56 -18.32 -0.44
C LYS A 82 -8.36 -17.42 -0.17
N GLN A 83 -7.20 -18.00 0.10
CA GLN A 83 -5.93 -17.27 0.08
C GLN A 83 -5.77 -16.43 -1.20
N GLY A 84 -5.25 -15.20 -1.06
CA GLY A 84 -5.07 -14.25 -2.16
C GLY A 84 -6.30 -13.38 -2.45
N THR A 85 -7.45 -13.66 -1.85
CA THR A 85 -8.66 -12.83 -1.93
C THR A 85 -8.44 -11.50 -1.20
N ILE A 86 -9.00 -10.42 -1.75
CA ILE A 86 -9.08 -9.12 -1.06
C ILE A 86 -10.40 -9.06 -0.30
N VAL A 87 -10.32 -8.83 1.00
CA VAL A 87 -11.46 -8.55 1.88
C VAL A 87 -11.54 -7.03 2.06
N ARG A 88 -12.65 -6.44 1.67
CA ARG A 88 -12.93 -5.01 1.85
C ARG A 88 -13.86 -4.81 3.04
N VAL A 89 -13.44 -3.97 3.98
CA VAL A 89 -14.29 -3.51 5.09
C VAL A 89 -14.43 -2.00 5.04
N THR A 90 -15.60 -1.51 5.47
CA THR A 90 -15.92 -0.07 5.46
C THR A 90 -16.28 0.38 6.85
N GLY A 91 -15.72 1.52 7.28
CA GLY A 91 -16.13 2.20 8.50
C GLY A 91 -16.56 3.63 8.20
N SER A 92 -17.58 4.10 8.91
CA SER A 92 -18.15 5.43 8.69
C SER A 92 -18.50 6.13 10.00
N THR A 93 -18.28 7.44 10.05
CA THR A 93 -18.80 8.31 11.10
C THR A 93 -19.63 9.46 10.49
N PRO A 94 -20.85 9.73 10.98
CA PRO A 94 -21.75 10.72 10.38
C PRO A 94 -21.33 12.16 10.63
N SER A 95 -20.54 12.41 11.69
CA SER A 95 -20.17 13.74 12.18
C SER A 95 -18.65 13.94 12.28
N GLY A 96 -17.86 13.10 11.60
CA GLY A 96 -16.39 13.18 11.60
C GLY A 96 -15.76 12.40 12.74
N GLY A 97 -14.50 12.69 13.04
CA GLY A 97 -13.69 11.91 13.97
C GLY A 97 -12.71 10.99 13.25
N THR A 98 -12.51 9.79 13.78
CA THR A 98 -11.54 8.83 13.25
C THR A 98 -12.19 7.48 12.99
N VAL A 99 -11.73 6.85 11.92
CA VAL A 99 -11.96 5.43 11.64
C VAL A 99 -10.59 4.80 11.47
N SER A 100 -10.32 3.72 12.18
CA SER A 100 -9.07 2.95 12.07
C SER A 100 -9.38 1.47 11.96
N VAL A 101 -8.40 0.71 11.46
CA VAL A 101 -8.50 -0.75 11.35
C VAL A 101 -7.29 -1.40 12.02
N ALA A 102 -7.54 -2.48 12.74
CA ALA A 102 -6.52 -3.42 13.20
C ALA A 102 -6.75 -4.76 12.51
N VAL A 103 -5.69 -5.32 11.93
CA VAL A 103 -5.72 -6.61 11.23
C VAL A 103 -4.79 -7.56 11.98
N LYS A 104 -5.27 -8.75 12.33
CA LYS A 104 -4.50 -9.80 12.98
C LYS A 104 -4.69 -11.14 12.27
N GLY A 105 -3.66 -11.98 12.32
CA GLY A 105 -3.68 -13.33 11.76
C GLY A 105 -3.45 -13.33 10.25
N SER A 106 -4.29 -14.07 9.53
CA SER A 106 -4.11 -14.52 8.14
C SER A 106 -4.31 -13.45 7.04
N GLY A 107 -3.98 -12.19 7.32
CA GLY A 107 -4.15 -11.12 6.34
C GLY A 107 -3.29 -9.90 6.61
N GLN A 108 -3.14 -9.07 5.58
CA GLN A 108 -2.36 -7.84 5.61
C GLN A 108 -3.17 -6.69 5.03
N LEU A 109 -3.14 -5.53 5.68
CA LEU A 109 -3.72 -4.31 5.13
C LEU A 109 -2.95 -3.93 3.85
N LEU A 110 -3.66 -3.93 2.72
CA LEU A 110 -3.11 -3.62 1.41
C LEU A 110 -3.34 -2.14 1.05
N ARG A 111 -4.56 -1.65 1.30
CA ARG A 111 -4.96 -0.30 0.92
C ARG A 111 -5.91 0.31 1.94
N GLN A 112 -5.78 1.61 2.12
CA GLN A 112 -6.73 2.45 2.83
C GLN A 112 -7.20 3.56 1.89
N SER A 113 -8.49 3.87 1.87
CA SER A 113 -9.05 4.91 1.01
C SER A 113 -10.17 5.67 1.74
N SER A 114 -10.24 6.98 1.53
CA SER A 114 -11.30 7.82 2.08
C SER A 114 -12.33 8.13 0.99
N LEU A 115 -13.60 7.94 1.32
CA LEU A 115 -14.71 8.23 0.41
C LEU A 115 -15.42 9.52 0.82
N ARG A 116 -15.83 10.31 -0.18
CA ARG A 116 -16.66 11.50 0.03
C ARG A 116 -18.13 11.09 0.00
N THR A 117 -18.88 11.53 1.01
CA THR A 117 -20.33 11.32 1.06
C THR A 117 -21.04 12.53 0.49
N PHE A 118 -22.08 12.32 -0.31
CA PHE A 118 -22.91 13.39 -0.88
C PHE A 118 -24.36 13.22 -0.47
N LYS A 119 -25.02 14.33 -0.13
CA LYS A 119 -26.47 14.38 0.14
C LYS A 119 -27.07 15.52 -0.67
N GLY A 120 -28.04 15.21 -1.54
CA GLY A 120 -28.63 16.19 -2.44
C GLY A 120 -27.61 16.85 -3.39
N GLY A 121 -26.60 16.09 -3.85
CA GLY A 121 -25.55 16.60 -4.75
C GLY A 121 -24.48 17.46 -4.08
N ARG A 122 -24.57 17.72 -2.77
CA ARG A 122 -23.56 18.48 -2.00
C ARG A 122 -22.73 17.55 -1.13
N PRO A 123 -21.41 17.78 -1.00
CA PRO A 123 -20.60 17.00 -0.08
C PRO A 123 -21.09 17.19 1.36
N MET A 124 -21.25 16.08 2.08
CA MET A 124 -21.57 16.12 3.50
C MET A 124 -20.32 16.51 4.29
N ILE A 125 -20.29 17.77 4.73
CA ILE A 125 -19.19 18.28 5.55
C ILE A 125 -19.19 17.56 6.90
N GLY A 126 -18.01 17.11 7.30
CA GLY A 126 -17.80 16.39 8.55
C GLY A 126 -17.95 14.87 8.42
N ALA A 127 -18.76 14.33 7.51
CA ALA A 127 -18.90 12.88 7.36
C ALA A 127 -17.57 12.24 6.90
N LEU A 128 -17.16 11.15 7.56
CA LEU A 128 -15.96 10.38 7.21
C LEU A 128 -16.37 8.95 6.86
N ILE A 129 -15.97 8.48 5.69
CA ILE A 129 -16.06 7.06 5.29
C ILE A 129 -14.66 6.60 4.90
N MET A 130 -14.24 5.47 5.45
CA MET A 130 -12.97 4.82 5.16
C MET A 130 -13.22 3.40 4.66
N GLU A 131 -12.59 3.05 3.55
CA GLU A 131 -12.49 1.69 3.03
C GLU A 131 -11.09 1.13 3.30
N TYR A 132 -11.04 -0.13 3.68
CA TYR A 132 -9.80 -0.87 3.89
C TYR A 132 -9.84 -2.15 3.06
N ASP A 133 -8.85 -2.34 2.20
CA ASP A 133 -8.62 -3.58 1.50
C ASP A 133 -7.58 -4.40 2.26
N ILE A 134 -7.96 -5.59 2.70
CA ILE A 134 -7.10 -6.55 3.39
C ILE A 134 -6.86 -7.72 2.43
N GLN A 135 -5.60 -7.98 2.09
CA GLN A 135 -5.25 -9.17 1.32
C GLN A 135 -5.11 -10.36 2.26
N THR A 136 -5.77 -11.47 1.94
CA THR A 136 -5.61 -12.73 2.65
C THR A 136 -4.29 -13.40 2.21
N THR A 137 -3.41 -13.69 3.16
CA THR A 137 -2.02 -14.04 2.86
C THR A 137 -1.68 -15.50 3.13
N THR A 138 -2.13 -16.05 4.26
CA THR A 138 -1.89 -17.45 4.66
C THR A 138 -3.18 -18.12 5.12
N PRO A 139 -3.34 -19.44 5.00
CA PRO A 139 -4.48 -20.14 5.59
C PRO A 139 -4.54 -19.93 7.11
N GLY A 140 -5.75 -19.86 7.68
CA GLY A 140 -5.98 -19.64 9.10
C GLY A 140 -6.95 -18.50 9.42
N PRO A 141 -7.12 -18.16 10.71
CA PRO A 141 -8.05 -17.14 11.14
C PRO A 141 -7.54 -15.72 10.81
N LEU A 142 -8.42 -14.91 10.25
CA LEU A 142 -8.24 -13.47 10.03
C LEU A 142 -9.23 -12.70 10.91
N GLU A 143 -8.70 -11.90 11.82
CA GLU A 143 -9.46 -10.98 12.68
C GLU A 143 -9.25 -9.55 12.18
N ILE A 144 -10.33 -8.88 11.83
CA ILE A 144 -10.33 -7.47 11.44
C ILE A 144 -11.18 -6.71 12.45
N THR A 145 -10.60 -5.69 13.07
CA THR A 145 -11.31 -4.80 14.01
C THR A 145 -11.33 -3.40 13.43
N VAL A 146 -12.52 -2.86 13.17
CA VAL A 146 -12.73 -1.48 12.76
C VAL A 146 -13.15 -0.68 13.99
N ILE A 147 -12.39 0.37 14.31
CA ILE A 147 -12.62 1.24 15.46
C ILE A 147 -13.11 2.58 14.93
N LYS A 148 -14.27 3.04 15.44
CA LYS A 148 -14.92 4.28 15.04
C LYS A 148 -15.03 5.20 16.25
N GLN A 149 -14.45 6.38 16.18
CA GLN A 149 -14.56 7.42 17.20
C GLN A 149 -15.11 8.69 16.56
N THR A 150 -16.22 9.21 17.09
CA THR A 150 -16.75 10.51 16.66
C THR A 150 -15.95 11.66 17.27
N PHE A 151 -16.02 12.87 16.69
CA PHE A 151 -15.43 14.07 17.31
C PHE A 151 -16.04 14.40 18.67
N ASP A 152 -17.29 14.03 18.90
CA ASP A 152 -17.86 14.02 20.24
C ASP A 152 -17.17 12.93 21.06
N LEU A 153 -16.20 13.35 21.88
CA LEU A 153 -15.41 12.47 22.75
C LEU A 153 -16.21 11.96 23.97
N THR A 154 -17.42 12.48 24.21
CA THR A 154 -18.31 11.93 25.24
C THR A 154 -18.96 10.63 24.78
N LEU A 155 -19.09 10.44 23.46
CA LEU A 155 -19.52 9.19 22.87
C LEU A 155 -18.35 8.19 22.88
N LYS A 156 -18.62 7.00 23.41
CA LYS A 156 -17.65 5.91 23.45
C LYS A 156 -17.29 5.47 22.03
N PRO A 157 -16.02 5.06 21.78
CA PRO A 157 -15.66 4.43 20.54
C PRO A 157 -16.50 3.18 20.29
N VAL A 158 -16.85 2.96 19.02
CA VAL A 158 -17.53 1.74 18.57
C VAL A 158 -16.49 0.83 17.93
N GLU A 159 -16.40 -0.40 18.42
CA GLU A 159 -15.58 -1.45 17.82
C GLU A 159 -16.47 -2.42 17.04
N GLU A 160 -16.16 -2.63 15.78
CA GLU A 160 -16.75 -3.67 14.94
C GLU A 160 -15.71 -4.72 14.64
N ARG A 161 -16.02 -5.97 14.99
CA ARG A 161 -15.12 -7.11 14.78
C ARG A 161 -15.67 -7.98 13.67
N TYR A 162 -14.76 -8.44 12.83
CA TYR A 162 -15.01 -9.32 11.70
C TYR A 162 -14.05 -10.49 11.82
N MET A 163 -14.59 -11.71 11.82
CA MET A 163 -13.79 -12.93 11.87
C MET A 163 -14.02 -13.74 10.60
N VAL A 164 -12.93 -14.07 9.91
CA VAL A 164 -12.95 -14.72 8.60
C VAL A 164 -11.98 -15.90 8.63
N MET A 165 -12.36 -17.02 8.04
CA MET A 165 -11.46 -18.18 7.90
C MET A 165 -10.82 -18.19 6.52
N VAL A 166 -9.49 -18.13 6.43
CA VAL A 166 -8.77 -18.25 5.16
C VAL A 166 -8.46 -19.73 4.89
N LYS A 167 -8.92 -20.25 3.75
CA LYS A 167 -8.67 -21.61 3.26
C LYS A 167 -7.64 -21.63 2.14
#